data_AF-A0A9X5YVW0-F1
#
_entry.id   AF-A0A9X5YVW0-F1
#
_cell.length_a   1.000
_cell.length_b   1.000
_cell.length_c   1.000
_cell.angle_alpha   90.00
_cell.angle_beta   90.00
_cell.angle_gamma   90.00
#
_symmetry.space_group_name_H-M   'P 1'
#
loop_
_entity.id
_entity.type
_entity.pdbx_description
1 polymer ?
#
loop_
_entity_poly.entity_id
_entity_poly.type
_entity_poly.pdbx_seq_one_letter_code
_entity_poly.pdbx_strand_id
1 'polypeptide(L)'
;MTPQAGGRTHLGLLALGRCAIGAAALTRPVTALRATGVDRVTAENTAWAARLLGGRDLALGTGLLHALARRHPTDGWVWAGILTDAVDATVLSTAAARRQISPAAGALAALLGAGAVAWAAPALTRPAAGPTDPDTDTDTD
;
A
#
# COMPACT_ATOMS: atom_id res chain seq x y z
N MET A 1 -16.71 -11.77 -22.71
CA MET A 1 -16.61 -10.45 -22.05
C MET A 1 -16.19 -10.64 -20.60
N THR A 2 -14.88 -10.78 -20.32
CA THR A 2 -14.33 -10.87 -18.94
C THR A 2 -12.82 -10.58 -18.97
N PRO A 3 -12.41 -9.36 -18.58
CA PRO A 3 -11.29 -9.24 -17.65
C PRO A 3 -11.46 -8.04 -16.68
N GLN A 4 -12.54 -8.02 -15.88
CA GLN A 4 -12.74 -7.01 -14.82
C GLN A 4 -12.48 -7.57 -13.41
N ALA A 5 -12.48 -8.91 -13.28
CA ALA A 5 -12.31 -9.61 -12.01
C ALA A 5 -10.87 -9.51 -11.45
N GLY A 6 -9.85 -9.58 -12.30
CA GLY A 6 -8.44 -9.61 -11.87
C GLY A 6 -7.97 -8.35 -11.15
N GLY A 7 -8.43 -7.17 -11.60
CA GLY A 7 -8.02 -5.89 -11.01
C GLY A 7 -8.57 -5.65 -9.60
N ARG A 8 -9.82 -6.04 -9.34
CA ARG A 8 -10.45 -5.85 -8.02
C ARG A 8 -9.90 -6.83 -6.99
N THR A 9 -9.65 -8.08 -7.39
CA THR A 9 -9.02 -9.09 -6.52
C THR A 9 -7.63 -8.67 -6.08
N HIS A 10 -6.82 -8.16 -7.03
CA HIS A 10 -5.50 -7.62 -6.76
C HIS A 10 -5.53 -6.46 -5.74
N LEU A 11 -6.41 -5.47 -5.94
CA LEU A 11 -6.57 -4.36 -4.99
C LEU A 11 -7.10 -4.83 -3.63
N GLY A 12 -7.95 -5.84 -3.60
CA GLY A 12 -8.42 -6.46 -2.36
C GLY A 12 -7.27 -7.11 -1.57
N LEU A 13 -6.40 -7.86 -2.26
CA LEU A 13 -5.20 -8.45 -1.66
C LEU A 13 -4.25 -7.36 -1.13
N LEU A 14 -4.09 -6.24 -1.85
CA LEU A 14 -3.28 -5.09 -1.39
C LEU A 14 -3.82 -4.51 -0.09
N ALA A 15 -5.11 -4.25 -0.08
CA ALA A 15 -5.78 -3.64 1.04
C ALA A 15 -5.71 -4.56 2.28
N LEU A 16 -5.92 -5.87 2.09
CA LEU A 16 -5.78 -6.88 3.16
C LEU A 16 -4.34 -6.98 3.67
N GLY A 17 -3.35 -6.99 2.79
CA GLY A 17 -1.93 -7.02 3.17
C GLY A 17 -1.55 -5.83 4.05
N ARG A 18 -1.96 -4.62 3.64
CA ARG A 18 -1.76 -3.39 4.43
C ARG A 18 -2.45 -3.46 5.79
N CYS A 19 -3.69 -3.94 5.85
CA CYS A 19 -4.39 -4.13 7.12
C CYS A 19 -3.67 -5.12 8.04
N ALA A 20 -3.20 -6.24 7.50
CA ALA A 20 -2.52 -7.28 8.29
C ALA A 20 -1.18 -6.77 8.85
N ILE A 21 -0.37 -6.13 8.01
CA ILE A 21 0.91 -5.52 8.43
C ILE A 21 0.66 -4.42 9.45
N GLY A 22 -0.31 -3.54 9.18
CA GLY A 22 -0.65 -2.43 10.06
C GLY A 22 -1.15 -2.89 11.44
N ALA A 23 -2.05 -3.87 11.48
CA ALA A 23 -2.54 -4.47 12.71
C ALA A 23 -1.41 -5.18 13.51
N ALA A 24 -0.53 -5.91 12.83
CA ALA A 24 0.62 -6.56 13.46
C ALA A 24 1.58 -5.52 14.06
N ALA A 25 1.89 -4.44 13.35
CA ALA A 25 2.75 -3.37 13.83
C ALA A 25 2.13 -2.57 14.99
N LEU A 26 0.80 -2.39 15.01
CA LEU A 26 0.10 -1.75 16.14
C LEU A 26 0.09 -2.61 17.40
N THR A 27 -0.24 -3.90 17.26
CA THR A 27 -0.43 -4.82 18.38
C THR A 27 0.89 -5.40 18.89
N ARG A 28 1.86 -5.64 18.00
CA ARG A 28 3.15 -6.27 18.29
C ARG A 28 4.33 -5.53 17.65
N PRO A 29 4.53 -4.23 17.95
CA PRO A 29 5.51 -3.38 17.27
C PRO A 29 6.96 -3.87 17.44
N VAL A 30 7.33 -4.30 18.64
CA VAL A 30 8.69 -4.79 18.91
C VAL A 30 8.96 -6.07 18.14
N THR A 31 8.00 -6.99 18.07
CA THR A 31 8.12 -8.22 17.28
C THR A 31 8.23 -7.91 15.78
N ALA A 32 7.43 -6.97 15.29
CA ALA A 32 7.49 -6.55 13.88
C ALA A 32 8.86 -5.97 13.51
N LEU A 33 9.42 -5.08 14.34
CA LEU A 33 10.77 -4.53 14.14
C LEU A 33 11.87 -5.59 14.27
N ARG A 34 11.71 -6.55 15.17
CA ARG A 34 12.68 -7.65 15.30
C ARG A 34 12.67 -8.58 14.09
N ALA A 35 11.53 -8.77 13.43
CA ALA A 35 11.45 -9.56 12.21
C ALA A 35 12.26 -8.93 11.06
N THR A 36 12.54 -7.63 11.11
CA THR A 36 13.41 -6.94 10.14
C THR A 36 14.90 -6.92 10.54
N GLY A 37 15.28 -7.65 11.58
CA GLY A 37 16.67 -7.76 12.06
C GLY A 37 17.13 -6.62 12.97
N VAL A 38 16.22 -5.79 13.49
CA VAL A 38 16.53 -4.78 14.51
C VAL A 38 16.75 -5.47 15.86
N ASP A 39 17.76 -5.03 16.62
CA ASP A 39 18.00 -5.56 17.96
C ASP A 39 16.88 -5.16 18.94
N ARG A 40 16.81 -5.84 20.07
CA ARG A 40 15.70 -5.66 21.02
C ARG A 40 15.64 -4.25 21.61
N VAL A 41 16.78 -3.67 21.97
CA VAL A 41 16.84 -2.36 22.65
C VAL A 41 16.41 -1.27 21.68
N THR A 42 16.93 -1.31 20.45
CA THR A 42 16.51 -0.39 19.39
C THR A 42 15.04 -0.58 19.05
N ALA A 43 14.54 -1.83 18.99
CA ALA A 43 13.14 -2.11 18.70
C ALA A 43 12.18 -1.58 19.78
N GLU A 44 12.55 -1.66 21.06
CA GLU A 44 11.76 -1.09 22.15
C GLU A 44 11.74 0.45 22.08
N ASN A 45 12.88 1.08 21.81
CA ASN A 45 13.01 2.54 21.68
C ASN A 45 12.31 3.13 20.43
N THR A 46 12.12 2.32 19.39
CA THR A 46 11.51 2.73 18.11
C THR A 46 10.13 2.14 17.87
N ALA A 47 9.55 1.43 18.85
CA ALA A 47 8.24 0.80 18.75
C ALA A 47 7.11 1.79 18.41
N TRP A 48 7.22 3.04 18.85
CA TRP A 48 6.26 4.10 18.53
C TRP A 48 6.23 4.42 17.03
N ALA A 49 7.38 4.41 16.35
CA ALA A 49 7.48 4.66 14.92
C ALA A 49 6.84 3.52 14.13
N ALA A 50 7.06 2.27 14.56
CA ALA A 50 6.39 1.10 13.98
C ALA A 50 4.86 1.18 14.13
N ARG A 51 4.35 1.64 15.29
CA ARG A 51 2.91 1.86 15.50
C ARG A 51 2.34 2.94 14.59
N LEU A 52 3.06 4.05 14.39
CA LEU A 52 2.62 5.12 13.48
C LEU A 52 2.57 4.63 12.03
N LEU A 53 3.63 3.97 11.57
CA LEU A 53 3.69 3.35 10.25
C LEU A 53 2.54 2.35 10.06
N GLY A 54 2.36 1.46 11.04
CA GLY A 54 1.30 0.46 11.02
C GLY A 54 -0.12 1.04 11.08
N GLY A 55 -0.33 2.09 11.87
CA GLY A 55 -1.62 2.78 11.94
C GLY A 55 -2.02 3.40 10.62
N ARG A 56 -1.05 4.01 9.91
CA ARG A 56 -1.29 4.56 8.57
C ARG A 56 -1.58 3.48 7.55
N ASP A 57 -0.83 2.38 7.54
CA ASP A 57 -1.10 1.26 6.64
C ASP A 57 -2.47 0.64 6.88
N LEU A 58 -2.86 0.49 8.15
CA LEU A 58 -4.19 0.03 8.50
C LEU A 58 -5.28 1.00 8.00
N ALA A 59 -5.08 2.31 8.14
CA ALA A 59 -6.03 3.31 7.64
C ALA A 59 -6.16 3.29 6.10
N LEU A 60 -5.04 3.21 5.38
CA LEU A 60 -5.03 3.14 3.92
C LEU A 60 -5.65 1.85 3.40
N GLY A 61 -5.32 0.70 4.02
CA GLY A 61 -5.89 -0.60 3.69
C GLY A 61 -7.39 -0.67 3.97
N THR A 62 -7.84 -0.19 5.12
CA THR A 62 -9.27 -0.17 5.47
C THR A 62 -10.06 0.78 4.58
N GLY A 63 -9.51 1.94 4.25
CA GLY A 63 -10.11 2.88 3.30
C GLY A 63 -10.28 2.28 1.90
N LEU A 64 -9.24 1.58 1.41
CA LEU A 64 -9.30 0.88 0.12
C LEU A 64 -10.31 -0.28 0.14
N LEU A 65 -10.35 -1.09 1.21
CA LEU A 65 -11.36 -2.13 1.38
C LEU A 65 -12.77 -1.55 1.41
N HIS A 66 -12.96 -0.43 2.12
CA HIS A 66 -14.24 0.26 2.18
C HIS A 66 -14.70 0.73 0.81
N ALA A 67 -13.80 1.36 0.04
CA ALA A 67 -14.08 1.78 -1.33
C ALA A 67 -14.43 0.60 -2.25
N LEU A 68 -13.68 -0.52 -2.15
CA LEU A 68 -13.96 -1.73 -2.90
C LEU A 68 -15.34 -2.33 -2.56
N ALA A 69 -15.67 -2.42 -1.27
CA ALA A 69 -16.92 -2.97 -0.76
C ALA A 69 -18.14 -2.12 -1.18
N ARG A 70 -17.98 -0.79 -1.17
CA ARG A 70 -19.01 0.16 -1.63
C ARG A 70 -19.04 0.36 -3.15
N ARG A 71 -18.11 -0.26 -3.89
CA ARG A 71 -17.88 -0.02 -5.32
C ARG A 71 -17.60 1.45 -5.67
N HIS A 72 -17.03 2.20 -4.74
CA HIS A 72 -16.57 3.56 -4.95
C HIS A 72 -15.22 3.57 -5.71
N PRO A 73 -14.82 4.73 -6.27
CA PRO A 73 -13.49 4.90 -6.84
C PRO A 73 -12.38 4.55 -5.84
N THR A 74 -11.37 3.82 -6.30
CA THR A 74 -10.25 3.31 -5.47
C THR A 74 -8.92 3.97 -5.77
N ASP A 75 -8.85 4.71 -6.87
CA ASP A 75 -7.68 5.43 -7.39
C ASP A 75 -7.09 6.38 -6.34
N GLY A 76 -7.91 7.15 -5.63
CA GLY A 76 -7.44 8.05 -4.57
C GLY A 76 -6.72 7.31 -3.43
N TRP A 77 -7.25 6.17 -2.99
CA TRP A 77 -6.63 5.36 -1.94
C TRP A 77 -5.34 4.68 -2.41
N VAL A 78 -5.30 4.23 -3.67
CA VAL A 78 -4.10 3.65 -4.28
C VAL A 78 -3.00 4.71 -4.42
N TRP A 79 -3.34 5.91 -4.90
CA TRP A 79 -2.41 7.04 -4.99
C TRP A 79 -1.86 7.46 -3.63
N ALA A 80 -2.72 7.58 -2.61
CA ALA A 80 -2.29 7.88 -1.25
C ALA A 80 -1.31 6.82 -0.70
N GLY A 81 -1.56 5.54 -1.01
CA GLY A 81 -0.66 4.45 -0.68
C GLY A 81 0.71 4.58 -1.35
N ILE A 82 0.75 4.83 -2.66
CA ILE A 82 2.01 5.01 -3.40
C ILE A 82 2.82 6.20 -2.86
N LEU A 83 2.18 7.34 -2.61
CA LEU A 83 2.85 8.51 -2.06
C LEU A 83 3.43 8.21 -0.68
N THR A 84 2.66 7.50 0.14
CA THR A 84 3.09 7.07 1.48
C THR A 84 4.32 6.17 1.42
N ASP A 85 4.30 5.14 0.57
CA ASP A 85 5.41 4.20 0.41
C ASP A 85 6.68 4.91 -0.08
N ALA A 86 6.53 5.89 -0.97
CA ALA A 86 7.65 6.68 -1.49
C ALA A 86 8.29 7.56 -0.40
N VAL A 87 7.47 8.17 0.47
CA VAL A 87 7.97 8.93 1.63
C VAL A 87 8.74 8.00 2.57
N ASP A 88 8.19 6.83 2.88
CA ASP A 88 8.83 5.87 3.78
C ASP A 88 10.16 5.37 3.24
N ALA A 89 10.18 4.97 1.96
CA ALA A 89 11.40 4.55 1.28
C ALA A 89 12.48 5.65 1.35
N THR A 90 12.09 6.91 1.14
CA THR A 90 13.01 8.06 1.21
C THR A 90 13.55 8.27 2.63
N VAL A 91 12.68 8.27 3.63
CA VAL A 91 13.04 8.47 5.04
C VAL A 91 13.95 7.33 5.52
N LEU A 92 13.59 6.08 5.27
CA LEU A 92 14.35 4.90 5.67
C LEU A 92 15.69 4.82 4.95
N SER A 93 15.75 5.13 3.65
CA SER A 93 17.02 5.19 2.91
C SER A 93 17.94 6.28 3.47
N THR A 94 17.39 7.44 3.80
CA THR A 94 18.16 8.54 4.41
C THR A 94 18.67 8.17 5.80
N ALA A 95 17.83 7.55 6.63
CA ALA A 95 18.22 7.08 7.96
C ALA A 95 19.32 6.00 7.89
N ALA A 96 19.23 5.08 6.91
CA ALA A 96 20.24 4.06 6.66
C ALA A 96 21.57 4.68 6.18
N ALA A 97 21.52 5.65 5.26
CA ALA A 97 22.70 6.38 4.80
C ALA A 97 23.41 7.13 5.94
N ARG A 98 22.64 7.62 6.93
CA ARG A 98 23.14 8.25 8.15
C ARG A 98 23.53 7.26 9.26
N ARG A 99 23.47 5.94 9.01
CA ARG A 99 23.75 4.85 9.97
C ARG A 99 22.90 4.91 11.25
N GLN A 100 21.69 5.47 11.17
CA GLN A 100 20.74 5.55 12.28
C GLN A 100 19.95 4.24 12.45
N ILE A 101 19.86 3.45 11.37
CA ILE A 101 19.27 2.11 11.34
C ILE A 101 20.21 1.16 10.60
N SER A 102 20.00 -0.15 10.74
CA SER A 102 20.80 -1.14 10.02
C SER A 102 20.57 -1.02 8.50
N PRO A 103 21.61 -1.19 7.67
CA PRO A 103 21.48 -1.15 6.21
C PRO A 103 20.49 -2.18 5.68
N ALA A 104 20.40 -3.33 6.34
CA ALA A 104 19.46 -4.40 6.03
C ALA A 104 17.99 -3.98 6.24
N ALA A 105 17.70 -3.25 7.34
CA ALA A 105 16.37 -2.73 7.59
C ALA A 105 15.98 -1.64 6.57
N GLY A 106 16.92 -0.77 6.20
CA GLY A 106 16.72 0.23 5.15
C GLY A 106 16.46 -0.40 3.78
N ALA A 107 17.23 -1.43 3.40
CA ALA A 107 17.08 -2.14 2.14
C ALA A 107 15.76 -2.92 2.07
N LEU A 108 15.35 -3.59 3.16
CA LEU A 108 14.07 -4.30 3.22
C LEU A 108 12.89 -3.33 3.07
N ALA A 109 12.92 -2.18 3.74
CA ALA A 109 11.87 -1.18 3.61
C ALA A 109 11.80 -0.58 2.20
N ALA A 110 12.94 -0.30 1.57
CA ALA A 110 13.01 0.17 0.19
C ALA A 110 12.46 -0.86 -0.80
N LEU A 111 12.78 -2.14 -0.62
CA LEU A 111 12.27 -3.24 -1.44
C LEU A 111 10.75 -3.42 -1.30
N LEU A 112 10.24 -3.36 -0.07
CA LEU A 112 8.79 -3.46 0.17
C LEU A 112 8.04 -2.27 -0.41
N GLY A 113 8.56 -1.05 -0.26
CA GLY A 113 7.99 0.16 -0.85
C GLY A 113 7.99 0.11 -2.39
N ALA A 114 9.12 -0.24 -3.00
CA ALA A 114 9.21 -0.38 -4.46
C ALA A 114 8.29 -1.48 -5.01
N GLY A 115 8.20 -2.62 -4.32
CA GLY A 115 7.29 -3.71 -4.68
C GLY A 115 5.82 -3.32 -4.60
N ALA A 116 5.42 -2.60 -3.55
CA ALA A 116 4.05 -2.11 -3.40
C ALA A 116 3.67 -1.11 -4.50
N VAL A 117 4.57 -0.18 -4.85
CA VAL A 117 4.36 0.77 -5.94
C VAL A 117 4.24 0.06 -7.29
N ALA A 118 5.17 -0.87 -7.60
CA ALA A 118 5.16 -1.62 -8.85
C ALA A 118 3.88 -2.45 -9.02
N TRP A 119 3.37 -3.02 -7.92
CA TRP A 119 2.15 -3.80 -7.92
C TRP A 119 0.91 -2.92 -8.06
N ALA A 120 0.90 -1.73 -7.44
CA ALA A 120 -0.26 -0.82 -7.46
C ALA A 120 -0.37 0.05 -8.73
N ALA A 121 0.74 0.42 -9.38
CA ALA A 121 0.78 1.35 -10.50
C ALA A 121 -0.15 0.99 -11.69
N PRO A 122 -0.31 -0.29 -12.10
CA PRO A 122 -1.24 -0.66 -13.18
C PRO A 122 -2.72 -0.37 -12.89
N ALA A 123 -3.10 -0.15 -11.62
CA ALA A 123 -4.46 0.25 -11.28
C ALA A 123 -4.75 1.72 -11.64
N LEU A 124 -3.71 2.55 -11.75
CA LEU A 124 -3.80 3.97 -12.03
C LEU A 124 -3.76 4.30 -13.52
N THR A 125 -3.23 3.40 -14.34
CA THR A 125 -3.11 3.58 -15.80
C THR A 125 -4.29 3.00 -16.57
N ARG A 126 -5.26 2.38 -15.89
CA ARG A 126 -6.44 1.82 -16.55
C ARG A 126 -7.34 2.98 -17.02
N PRO A 127 -7.63 3.12 -18.33
CA PRO A 127 -8.48 4.19 -18.82
C PRO A 127 -9.84 4.14 -18.11
N ALA A 128 -10.34 5.30 -17.67
CA ALA A 128 -11.74 5.41 -17.28
C ALA A 128 -12.55 4.93 -18.48
N ALA A 129 -13.39 3.90 -18.30
CA ALA A 129 -14.32 3.50 -19.35
C ALA A 129 -15.12 4.75 -19.72
N GLY A 130 -14.91 5.26 -20.94
CA GLY A 130 -15.64 6.41 -21.44
C GLY A 130 -17.14 6.14 -21.39
N PRO A 131 -17.99 7.18 -21.40
CA PRO A 131 -19.43 7.00 -21.46
C PRO A 131 -19.74 6.10 -22.66
N THR A 132 -20.42 4.98 -22.44
CA THR A 132 -21.03 4.21 -23.52
C THR A 132 -22.03 5.12 -24.20
N ASP A 133 -21.69 5.59 -25.40
CA ASP A 133 -22.59 6.34 -26.27
C ASP A 133 -23.78 5.43 -26.63
N PRO A 134 -25.02 5.76 -26.23
CA PRO A 134 -26.17 4.91 -26.44
C PRO A 134 -26.89 5.17 -27.77
N ASP A 135 -26.24 5.73 -28.80
CA ASP A 135 -26.88 6.06 -30.08
C ASP A 135 -26.08 5.55 -31.29
N THR A 136 -26.14 4.25 -31.55
CA THR A 136 -26.01 3.70 -32.92
C THR A 136 -27.02 2.58 -33.11
N ASP A 137 -28.29 2.92 -32.96
CA ASP A 137 -29.42 2.17 -33.52
C ASP A 137 -30.44 3.21 -34.01
N THR A 138 -30.08 3.86 -35.11
CA THR A 138 -31.07 4.54 -35.96
C THR A 138 -30.76 4.22 -37.40
N ASP A 139 -31.67 3.44 -37.97
CA ASP A 139 -32.10 3.39 -39.36
C ASP A 139 -31.02 3.27 -40.43
N THR A 140 -31.02 2.10 -41.06
CA THR A 140 -30.95 2.08 -42.52
C THR A 140 -32.01 1.10 -43.01
N ASP A 141 -33.13 1.68 -43.45
CA ASP A 141 -34.10 1.09 -44.38
C ASP A 141 -33.42 0.58 -45.67
#